data_AF-F4P744-F1
#
_entry.id   AF-F4P744-F1
#
_cell.length_a   1.000
_cell.length_b   1.000
_cell.length_c   1.000
_cell.angle_alpha   90.00
_cell.angle_beta   90.00
_cell.angle_gamma   90.00
#
_symmetry.space_group_name_H-M   'P 1'
#
loop_
_entity.id
_entity.type
_entity.pdbx_description
1 polymer ?
#
loop_
_entity_poly.entity_id
_entity_poly.type
_entity_poly.pdbx_seq_one_letter_code
_entity_poly.pdbx_strand_id
1 'polypeptide(L)'
;MSRRRQTEHLSATEENDLVKQWNSTEKTTHSLQLLAKYFANARSAGDAHLTDIDYAGFSLCYNEIDADSGKMERIDMRIQYDKPVQSISQIKPKLKEMVHEATVALSMKPDKSYVSPGFESLKKKEFSVPSFMMWIYAAVVWTILYSMAYIDKIPSTLEFVRGILGGHQPCINLLFAIFVIHAVESLVILGLGVWAELSISKVFKWYILTHVFGVFVLGPVFQLAYDRRKDLDAKDDIK
;
A
#
# COMPACT_ATOMS: atom_id res chain seq x y z
N MET A 1 -9.54 48.81 4.49
CA MET A 1 -10.96 48.41 4.31
C MET A 1 -11.03 47.27 3.31
N SER A 2 -11.05 46.03 3.78
CA SER A 2 -11.18 44.84 2.93
C SER A 2 -12.66 44.64 2.60
N ARG A 3 -13.03 44.75 1.32
CA ARG A 3 -14.37 44.41 0.84
C ARG A 3 -14.59 42.90 1.08
N ARG A 4 -15.44 42.56 2.04
CA ARG A 4 -16.10 41.24 2.10
C ARG A 4 -16.73 41.00 0.73
N ARG A 5 -16.21 40.06 -0.06
CA ARG A 5 -16.92 39.53 -1.23
C ARG A 5 -18.19 38.87 -0.68
N GLN A 6 -19.33 39.47 -0.96
CA GLN A 6 -20.62 38.81 -0.79
C GLN A 6 -20.55 37.53 -1.65
N THR A 7 -20.70 36.37 -1.02
CA THR A 7 -21.07 35.14 -1.69
C THR A 7 -22.41 35.40 -2.38
N GLU A 8 -22.43 35.47 -3.70
CA GLU A 8 -23.68 35.40 -4.44
C GLU A 8 -24.28 34.04 -4.11
N HIS A 9 -25.43 34.01 -3.46
CA HIS A 9 -26.16 32.77 -3.19
C HIS A 9 -27.17 32.57 -4.32
N LEU A 10 -27.40 31.33 -4.74
CA LEU A 10 -28.52 31.00 -5.62
C LEU A 10 -29.83 31.44 -4.94
N SER A 11 -30.85 31.79 -5.73
CA SER A 11 -32.16 31.98 -5.11
C SER A 11 -32.66 30.65 -4.55
N ALA A 12 -33.38 30.69 -3.42
CA ALA A 12 -33.87 29.48 -2.76
C ALA A 12 -34.71 28.60 -3.71
N THR A 13 -35.44 29.20 -4.66
CA THR A 13 -36.23 28.45 -5.65
C THR A 13 -35.33 27.69 -6.63
N GLU A 14 -34.27 28.35 -7.12
CA GLU A 14 -33.33 27.77 -8.08
C GLU A 14 -32.51 26.62 -7.47
N GLU A 15 -32.05 26.80 -6.23
CA GLU A 15 -31.36 25.76 -5.46
C GLU A 15 -32.27 24.54 -5.26
N ASN A 16 -33.49 24.76 -4.76
CA ASN A 16 -34.46 23.68 -4.53
C ASN A 16 -34.82 22.92 -5.81
N ASP A 17 -34.97 23.61 -6.94
CA ASP A 17 -35.23 22.98 -8.22
C ASP A 17 -34.07 22.09 -8.69
N LEU A 18 -32.83 22.54 -8.48
CA LEU A 18 -31.63 21.76 -8.78
C LEU A 18 -31.52 20.54 -7.86
N VAL A 19 -31.67 20.73 -6.55
CA VAL A 19 -31.64 19.64 -5.56
C VAL A 19 -32.71 18.60 -5.86
N LYS A 20 -33.95 19.03 -6.10
CA LYS A 20 -35.04 18.13 -6.44
C LYS A 20 -34.77 17.38 -7.74
N GLN A 21 -34.24 18.07 -8.76
CA GLN A 21 -33.90 17.43 -10.03
C GLN A 21 -32.85 16.33 -9.85
N TRP A 22 -31.76 16.60 -9.13
CA TRP A 22 -30.67 15.63 -8.93
C TRP A 22 -31.04 14.47 -7.99
N ASN A 23 -32.04 14.66 -7.13
CA ASN A 23 -32.57 13.60 -6.26
C ASN A 23 -33.75 12.82 -6.89
N SER A 24 -34.22 13.18 -8.09
CA SER A 24 -35.48 12.64 -8.63
C SER A 24 -35.40 11.30 -9.37
N THR A 25 -34.22 10.90 -9.87
CA THR A 25 -34.09 9.69 -10.69
C THR A 25 -33.01 8.77 -10.16
N GLU A 26 -33.20 7.46 -10.33
CA GLU A 26 -32.20 6.46 -9.95
C GLU A 26 -30.83 6.72 -10.61
N LYS A 27 -30.85 7.19 -11.86
CA LYS A 27 -29.62 7.55 -12.59
C LYS A 27 -28.86 8.69 -11.92
N THR A 28 -29.56 9.75 -11.50
CA THR A 28 -28.93 10.89 -10.84
C THR A 28 -28.49 10.53 -9.42
N THR A 29 -29.26 9.73 -8.68
CA THR A 29 -28.86 9.18 -7.38
C THR A 29 -27.57 8.37 -7.50
N HIS A 30 -27.45 7.48 -8.48
CA HIS A 30 -26.21 6.75 -8.73
C HIS A 30 -25.03 7.70 -9.05
N SER A 31 -25.25 8.77 -9.80
CA SER A 31 -24.24 9.80 -10.03
C SER A 31 -23.79 10.48 -8.72
N LEU A 32 -24.70 10.76 -7.78
CA LEU A 32 -24.35 11.31 -6.47
C LEU A 32 -23.52 10.33 -5.63
N GLN A 33 -23.80 9.02 -5.72
CA GLN A 33 -22.98 8.00 -5.06
C GLN A 33 -21.55 7.97 -5.60
N LEU A 34 -21.38 8.11 -6.92
CA LEU A 34 -20.03 8.19 -7.53
C LEU A 34 -19.29 9.44 -7.06
N LEU A 35 -19.97 10.59 -6.99
CA LEU A 35 -19.39 11.83 -6.47
C LEU A 35 -18.96 11.68 -5.01
N ALA A 36 -19.79 11.10 -4.15
CA ALA A 36 -19.44 10.86 -2.75
C ALA A 36 -18.25 9.90 -2.61
N LYS A 37 -18.22 8.81 -3.37
CA LYS A 37 -17.11 7.84 -3.34
C LYS A 37 -15.78 8.47 -3.76
N TYR A 38 -15.78 9.30 -4.80
CA TYR A 38 -14.55 9.87 -5.36
C TYR A 38 -14.11 11.15 -4.62
N PHE A 39 -14.98 12.14 -4.47
CA PHE A 39 -14.62 13.45 -3.91
C PHE A 39 -14.69 13.51 -2.37
N ALA A 40 -15.54 12.69 -1.74
CA ALA A 40 -15.61 12.60 -0.27
C ALA A 40 -14.88 11.36 0.28
N ASN A 41 -14.22 10.57 -0.59
CA ASN A 41 -13.51 9.34 -0.22
C ASN A 41 -14.37 8.33 0.57
N ALA A 42 -15.69 8.33 0.33
CA ALA A 42 -16.61 7.41 0.99
C ALA A 42 -16.39 5.97 0.50
N ARG A 43 -16.24 5.01 1.43
CA ARG A 43 -16.09 3.57 1.09
C ARG A 43 -17.38 3.02 0.51
N SER A 44 -18.49 3.39 1.15
CA SER A 44 -19.85 3.15 0.70
C SER A 44 -20.60 4.48 0.72
N ALA A 45 -21.39 4.77 -0.31
CA ALA A 45 -22.24 5.96 -0.36
C ALA A 45 -23.69 5.52 -0.52
N GLY A 46 -24.24 4.87 0.52
CA GLY A 46 -25.63 4.42 0.50
C GLY A 46 -26.57 5.62 0.53
N ASP A 47 -27.68 5.55 -0.22
CA ASP A 47 -28.74 6.58 -0.20
C ASP A 47 -28.25 8.03 -0.37
N ALA A 48 -27.24 8.23 -1.23
CA ALA A 48 -26.66 9.54 -1.47
C ALA A 48 -27.67 10.51 -2.11
N HIS A 49 -27.85 11.67 -1.47
CA HIS A 49 -28.73 12.74 -1.96
C HIS A 49 -28.08 14.12 -1.77
N LEU A 50 -28.41 15.04 -2.68
CA LEU A 50 -27.99 16.43 -2.64
C LEU A 50 -28.77 17.15 -1.53
N THR A 51 -28.09 17.89 -0.66
CA THR A 51 -28.73 18.68 0.40
C THR A 51 -28.72 20.17 0.09
N ASP A 52 -27.64 20.67 -0.51
CA ASP A 52 -27.45 22.09 -0.84
C ASP A 52 -26.53 22.22 -2.08
N ILE A 53 -26.65 23.30 -2.82
CA ILE A 53 -25.80 23.65 -3.96
C ILE A 53 -25.68 25.18 -4.08
N ASP A 54 -24.47 25.67 -4.33
CA ASP A 54 -24.20 27.08 -4.62
C ASP A 54 -23.16 27.24 -5.73
N TYR A 55 -22.68 28.46 -5.95
CA TYR A 55 -21.66 28.72 -6.98
C TYR A 55 -20.27 28.20 -6.63
N ALA A 56 -20.00 27.87 -5.37
CA ALA A 56 -18.72 27.36 -4.89
C ALA A 56 -18.68 25.83 -4.81
N GLY A 57 -19.83 25.16 -4.72
CA GLY A 57 -19.89 23.71 -4.59
C GLY A 57 -21.28 23.19 -4.25
N PHE A 58 -21.33 22.02 -3.63
CA PHE A 58 -22.56 21.36 -3.22
C PHE A 58 -22.34 20.46 -2.01
N SER A 59 -23.40 20.19 -1.26
CA SER A 59 -23.38 19.29 -0.12
C SER A 59 -24.11 18.00 -0.46
N LEU A 60 -23.52 16.87 -0.05
CA LEU A 60 -24.11 15.54 -0.16
C LEU A 60 -24.32 14.96 1.21
N CYS A 61 -25.47 14.33 1.40
CA CYS A 61 -25.71 13.47 2.53
C CYS A 61 -25.82 12.02 2.07
N TYR A 62 -25.10 11.12 2.75
CA TYR A 62 -25.06 9.70 2.44
C TYR A 62 -24.83 8.87 3.69
N ASN A 63 -25.16 7.58 3.60
CA ASN A 63 -24.94 6.60 4.65
C ASN A 63 -23.65 5.83 4.38
N GLU A 64 -22.80 5.73 5.39
CA GLU A 64 -21.57 4.95 5.37
C GLU A 64 -21.54 3.98 6.55
N ILE A 65 -20.97 2.78 6.34
CA ILE A 65 -20.75 1.83 7.42
C ILE A 65 -19.38 2.13 8.03
N ASP A 66 -19.37 2.54 9.29
CA ASP A 66 -18.15 2.72 10.05
C ASP A 66 -17.41 1.37 10.15
N ALA A 67 -16.12 1.39 9.81
CA ALA A 67 -15.27 0.20 9.77
C ALA A 67 -14.96 -0.37 11.15
N ASP A 68 -14.97 0.49 12.19
CA ASP A 68 -14.60 0.12 13.55
C ASP A 68 -15.84 -0.32 14.35
N SER A 69 -16.98 0.35 14.15
CA SER A 69 -18.22 0.04 14.88
C SER A 69 -19.21 -0.83 14.11
N GLY A 70 -19.07 -0.97 12.79
CA GLY A 70 -20.01 -1.69 11.92
C GLY A 70 -21.39 -1.05 11.84
N LYS A 71 -21.59 0.15 12.41
CA LYS A 71 -22.85 0.87 12.40
C LYS A 71 -22.96 1.75 11.16
N MET A 72 -24.20 1.96 10.72
CA MET A 72 -24.50 2.89 9.65
C MET A 72 -24.55 4.31 10.22
N GLU A 73 -23.69 5.18 9.73
CA GLU A 73 -23.65 6.60 10.07
C GLU A 73 -24.10 7.44 8.88
N ARG A 74 -24.85 8.49 9.19
CA ARG A 74 -25.29 9.48 8.20
C ARG A 74 -24.29 10.62 8.17
N ILE A 75 -23.58 10.75 7.06
CA ILE A 75 -22.53 11.76 6.86
C ILE A 75 -23.09 12.87 5.97
N ASP A 76 -22.79 14.12 6.32
CA ASP A 76 -23.05 15.31 5.48
C ASP A 76 -21.69 15.93 5.11
N MET A 77 -21.42 16.04 3.82
CA MET A 77 -20.13 16.47 3.30
C MET A 77 -20.29 17.57 2.26
N ARG A 78 -19.54 18.66 2.41
CA ARG A 78 -19.43 19.72 1.41
C ARG A 78 -18.32 19.41 0.41
N ILE A 79 -18.68 19.33 -0.87
CA ILE A 79 -17.74 19.19 -1.99
C ILE A 79 -17.64 20.55 -2.68
N GLN A 80 -16.42 21.07 -2.79
CA GLN A 80 -16.14 22.33 -3.48
C GLN A 80 -15.79 22.06 -4.94
N TYR A 81 -16.20 22.98 -5.83
CA TYR A 81 -15.69 23.01 -7.18
C TYR A 81 -14.21 23.40 -7.19
N ASP A 82 -13.44 22.88 -8.14
CA ASP A 82 -12.06 23.29 -8.41
C ASP A 82 -11.97 24.80 -8.71
N LYS A 83 -12.98 25.32 -9.42
CA LYS A 83 -13.19 26.74 -9.68
C LYS A 83 -14.66 27.07 -9.46
N PRO A 84 -14.99 28.11 -8.68
CA PRO A 84 -16.35 28.57 -8.54
C PRO A 84 -16.96 28.87 -9.90
N VAL A 85 -18.21 28.43 -10.10
CA VAL A 85 -18.98 28.77 -11.29
C VAL A 85 -19.48 30.20 -11.20
N GLN A 86 -19.72 30.84 -12.34
CA GLN A 86 -20.14 32.24 -12.42
C GLN A 86 -21.62 32.40 -12.73
N SER A 87 -22.30 31.32 -13.12
CA SER A 87 -23.72 31.34 -13.44
C SER A 87 -24.39 30.01 -13.15
N ILE A 88 -25.70 30.04 -12.88
CA ILE A 88 -26.52 28.84 -12.65
C ILE A 88 -26.48 27.87 -13.83
N SER A 89 -26.39 28.40 -15.06
CA SER A 89 -26.30 27.60 -16.28
C SER A 89 -25.03 26.75 -16.36
N GLN A 90 -23.97 27.11 -15.62
CA GLN A 90 -22.71 26.36 -15.56
C GLN A 90 -22.74 25.22 -14.54
N ILE A 91 -23.65 25.24 -13.55
CA ILE A 91 -23.73 24.23 -12.49
C ILE A 91 -24.02 22.83 -13.06
N LYS A 92 -25.03 22.70 -13.91
CA LYS A 92 -25.41 21.39 -14.48
C LYS A 92 -24.27 20.79 -15.35
N PRO A 93 -23.65 21.54 -16.28
CA PRO A 93 -22.45 21.09 -16.96
C PRO A 93 -21.32 20.69 -16.00
N LYS A 94 -21.06 21.49 -14.96
CA LYS A 94 -19.99 21.24 -14.00
C LYS A 94 -20.21 19.95 -13.21
N LEU A 95 -21.41 19.72 -12.71
CA LEU A 95 -21.76 18.47 -12.04
C LEU A 95 -21.62 17.26 -12.98
N LYS A 96 -22.02 17.38 -14.24
CA LYS A 96 -21.84 16.30 -15.23
C LYS A 96 -20.37 16.01 -15.52
N GLU A 97 -19.52 17.04 -15.60
CA GLU A 97 -18.07 16.90 -15.73
C GLU A 97 -17.49 16.15 -14.52
N MET A 98 -17.85 16.56 -13.30
CA MET A 98 -17.41 15.89 -12.07
C MET A 98 -17.90 14.44 -11.98
N VAL A 99 -19.14 14.16 -12.42
CA VAL A 99 -19.66 12.79 -12.50
C VAL A 99 -18.87 11.98 -13.52
N HIS A 100 -18.52 12.57 -14.67
CA HIS A 100 -17.69 11.90 -15.67
C HIS A 100 -16.30 11.60 -15.11
N GLU A 101 -15.66 12.55 -14.44
CA GLU A 101 -14.37 12.37 -13.76
C GLU A 101 -14.44 11.23 -12.74
N ALA A 102 -15.43 11.28 -11.83
CA ALA A 102 -15.65 10.23 -10.83
C ALA A 102 -15.94 8.88 -11.49
N THR A 103 -16.72 8.85 -12.57
CA THR A 103 -17.01 7.61 -13.32
C THR A 103 -15.73 7.06 -13.93
N VAL A 104 -14.90 7.88 -14.57
CA VAL A 104 -13.64 7.45 -15.17
C VAL A 104 -12.68 6.94 -14.10
N ALA A 105 -12.49 7.69 -13.02
CA ALA A 105 -11.59 7.33 -11.92
C ALA A 105 -12.04 6.05 -11.19
N LEU A 106 -13.35 5.87 -10.95
CA LEU A 106 -13.90 4.70 -10.26
C LEU A 106 -14.12 3.49 -11.19
N SER A 107 -14.33 3.69 -12.49
CA SER A 107 -14.51 2.62 -13.49
C SER A 107 -13.20 2.16 -14.11
N MET A 108 -12.13 2.95 -14.00
CA MET A 108 -10.79 2.41 -14.13
C MET A 108 -10.64 1.35 -13.04
N LYS A 109 -10.73 0.07 -13.44
CA LYS A 109 -10.02 -1.00 -12.72
C LYS A 109 -8.66 -0.38 -12.40
N PRO A 110 -8.26 -0.29 -11.12
CA PRO A 110 -7.04 0.40 -10.74
C PRO A 110 -5.98 -0.10 -11.70
N ASP A 111 -5.48 0.81 -12.52
CA ASP A 111 -4.55 0.44 -13.54
C ASP A 111 -3.35 -0.12 -12.78
N LYS A 112 -3.18 -1.45 -12.84
CA LYS A 112 -2.05 -2.11 -12.17
C LYS A 112 -0.72 -1.60 -12.73
N SER A 113 -0.77 -0.90 -13.87
CA SER A 113 0.34 -0.21 -14.51
C SER A 113 0.48 1.28 -14.12
N TYR A 114 -0.53 1.91 -13.50
CA TYR A 114 -0.37 3.24 -12.92
C TYR A 114 0.55 3.16 -11.70
N VAL A 115 1.68 3.83 -11.82
CA VAL A 115 2.72 3.98 -10.81
C VAL A 115 2.69 5.46 -10.46
N SER A 116 2.31 5.84 -9.22
CA SER A 116 2.40 7.25 -8.82
C SER A 116 3.83 7.74 -9.03
N PRO A 117 4.08 9.03 -9.33
CA PRO A 117 5.44 9.56 -9.33
C PRO A 117 6.07 9.27 -7.96
N GLY A 118 7.13 8.44 -7.92
CA GLY A 118 7.74 7.89 -6.69
C GLY A 118 7.33 6.45 -6.30
N PHE A 119 6.31 5.86 -6.91
CA PHE A 119 5.96 4.45 -6.68
C PHE A 119 6.98 3.50 -7.31
N GLU A 120 7.72 3.94 -8.34
CA GLU A 120 8.80 3.17 -8.94
C GLU A 120 10.04 3.08 -8.03
N SER A 121 10.31 4.12 -7.22
CA SER A 121 11.36 4.08 -6.19
C SER A 121 10.95 3.21 -5.01
N LEU A 122 9.65 3.10 -4.72
CA LEU A 122 9.10 2.15 -3.75
C LEU A 122 9.14 0.70 -4.27
N LYS A 123 8.62 0.43 -5.48
CA LYS A 123 8.58 -0.92 -6.09
C LYS A 123 9.97 -1.53 -6.32
N LYS A 124 10.97 -0.73 -6.72
CA LYS A 124 12.35 -1.23 -6.93
C LYS A 124 13.03 -1.66 -5.63
N LYS A 125 12.53 -1.25 -4.46
CA LYS A 125 13.18 -1.49 -3.18
C LYS A 125 12.55 -2.61 -2.34
N GLU A 126 11.36 -3.09 -2.68
CA GLU A 126 10.57 -3.87 -1.72
C GLU A 126 11.08 -5.29 -1.45
N PHE A 127 11.68 -5.96 -2.44
CA PHE A 127 12.16 -7.35 -2.32
C PHE A 127 12.89 -7.78 -3.60
N SER A 128 14.20 -8.07 -3.53
CA SER A 128 14.91 -8.73 -4.63
C SER A 128 15.09 -10.20 -4.33
N VAL A 129 14.41 -11.07 -5.09
CA VAL A 129 14.66 -12.51 -5.03
C VAL A 129 16.09 -12.76 -5.55
N PRO A 130 16.92 -13.56 -4.85
CA PRO A 130 18.21 -13.98 -5.38
C PRO A 130 18.04 -14.60 -6.77
N SER A 131 19.03 -14.37 -7.66
CA SER A 131 18.96 -14.94 -9.00
C SER A 131 18.91 -16.47 -8.94
N PHE A 132 18.32 -17.11 -9.95
CA PHE A 132 18.24 -18.58 -10.01
C PHE A 132 19.63 -19.24 -9.85
N MET A 133 20.69 -18.62 -10.38
CA MET A 133 22.06 -19.11 -10.21
C MET A 133 22.52 -19.09 -8.75
N MET A 134 22.12 -18.08 -7.95
CA MET A 134 22.44 -18.05 -6.52
C MET A 134 21.81 -19.24 -5.78
N TRP A 135 20.60 -19.64 -6.16
CA TRP A 135 19.96 -20.84 -5.60
C TRP A 135 20.71 -22.12 -5.93
N ILE A 136 21.20 -22.25 -7.17
CA ILE A 136 22.06 -23.38 -7.56
C ILE A 136 23.34 -23.39 -6.73
N TYR A 137 24.02 -22.24 -6.61
CA TYR A 137 25.25 -22.16 -5.82
C TYR A 137 25.01 -22.48 -4.34
N ALA A 138 23.94 -21.96 -3.74
CA ALA A 138 23.57 -22.30 -2.38
C ALA A 138 23.29 -23.78 -2.22
N ALA A 139 22.53 -24.39 -3.13
CA ALA A 139 22.25 -25.83 -3.09
C ALA A 139 23.53 -26.68 -3.15
N VAL A 140 24.48 -26.31 -4.02
CA VAL A 140 25.79 -26.98 -4.13
C VAL A 140 26.59 -26.82 -2.84
N VAL A 141 26.69 -25.61 -2.29
CA VAL A 141 27.43 -25.33 -1.04
C VAL A 141 26.83 -26.11 0.13
N TRP A 142 25.51 -26.05 0.31
CA TRP A 142 24.82 -26.81 1.34
C TRP A 142 25.03 -28.32 1.16
N THR A 143 24.93 -28.83 -0.07
CA THR A 143 25.18 -30.25 -0.35
C THR A 143 26.60 -30.67 0.06
N ILE A 144 27.60 -29.85 -0.25
CA ILE A 144 29.00 -30.12 0.16
C ILE A 144 29.12 -30.11 1.69
N LEU A 145 28.59 -29.09 2.36
CA LEU A 145 28.66 -28.98 3.83
C LEU A 145 27.98 -30.17 4.52
N TYR A 146 26.76 -30.53 4.08
CA TYR A 146 26.04 -31.70 4.58
C TYR A 146 26.79 -33.00 4.29
N SER A 147 27.37 -33.14 3.09
CA SER A 147 28.14 -34.33 2.72
C SER A 147 29.37 -34.49 3.61
N MET A 148 30.10 -33.41 3.85
CA MET A 148 31.27 -33.43 4.73
C MET A 148 30.90 -33.73 6.18
N ALA A 149 29.75 -33.23 6.63
CA ALA A 149 29.28 -33.37 8.02
C ALA A 149 28.60 -34.69 8.32
N TYR A 150 27.92 -35.35 7.37
CA TYR A 150 27.06 -36.51 7.68
C TYR A 150 27.19 -37.71 6.74
N ILE A 151 27.93 -37.59 5.63
CA ILE A 151 28.12 -38.73 4.72
C ILE A 151 29.48 -39.36 5.01
N ASP A 152 29.47 -40.66 5.31
CA ASP A 152 30.69 -41.40 5.63
C ASP A 152 31.65 -41.43 4.44
N LYS A 153 31.13 -41.77 3.26
CA LYS A 153 31.89 -41.91 2.01
C LYS A 153 31.57 -40.80 1.04
N ILE A 154 32.53 -39.89 0.83
CA ILE A 154 32.42 -38.76 -0.08
C ILE A 154 33.54 -38.86 -1.14
N PRO A 155 33.46 -38.12 -2.26
CA PRO A 155 34.55 -38.09 -3.24
C PRO A 155 35.89 -37.73 -2.59
N SER A 156 36.97 -38.33 -3.07
CA SER A 156 38.31 -38.24 -2.48
C SER A 156 38.79 -36.79 -2.28
N THR A 157 38.42 -35.87 -3.16
CA THR A 157 38.68 -34.44 -2.99
C THR A 157 38.02 -33.86 -1.74
N LEU A 158 36.76 -34.20 -1.46
CA LEU A 158 36.06 -33.74 -0.26
C LEU A 158 36.55 -34.45 1.01
N GLU A 159 36.96 -35.72 0.91
CA GLU A 159 37.60 -36.43 2.03
C GLU A 159 38.91 -35.76 2.43
N PHE A 160 39.73 -35.34 1.46
CA PHE A 160 40.96 -34.60 1.72
C PHE A 160 40.68 -33.28 2.45
N VAL A 161 39.71 -32.48 1.98
CA VAL A 161 39.31 -31.23 2.64
C VAL A 161 38.77 -31.50 4.06
N ARG A 162 37.92 -32.52 4.21
CA ARG A 162 37.42 -32.94 5.53
C ARG A 162 38.57 -33.34 6.46
N GLY A 163 39.59 -34.01 5.94
CA GLY A 163 40.82 -34.33 6.67
C GLY A 163 41.56 -33.08 7.16
N ILE A 164 41.72 -32.06 6.30
CA ILE A 164 42.34 -30.78 6.68
C ILE A 164 41.54 -30.08 7.80
N LEU A 165 40.21 -30.13 7.73
CA LEU A 165 39.34 -29.53 8.75
C LEU A 165 39.30 -30.30 10.08
N GLY A 166 40.00 -31.43 10.19
CA GLY A 166 40.08 -32.23 11.41
C GLY A 166 39.06 -33.37 11.49
N GLY A 167 38.47 -33.77 10.37
CA GLY A 167 37.58 -34.92 10.26
C GLY A 167 36.09 -34.57 10.40
N HIS A 168 35.30 -35.57 10.78
CA HIS A 168 33.84 -35.50 10.73
C HIS A 168 33.26 -34.54 11.79
N GLN A 169 33.71 -34.65 13.05
CA GLN A 169 33.16 -33.86 14.16
C GLN A 169 33.35 -32.35 13.99
N PRO A 170 34.52 -31.84 13.55
CA PRO A 170 34.66 -30.41 13.26
C PRO A 170 33.73 -29.92 12.15
N CYS A 171 33.48 -30.72 11.10
CA CYS A 171 32.52 -30.37 10.06
C CYS A 171 31.07 -30.29 10.59
N ILE A 172 30.68 -31.21 11.48
CA ILE A 172 29.38 -31.15 12.17
C ILE A 172 29.28 -29.86 13.02
N ASN A 173 30.31 -29.57 13.81
CA ASN A 173 30.33 -28.38 14.66
C ASN A 173 30.28 -27.09 13.83
N LEU A 174 30.97 -27.05 12.69
CA LEU A 174 30.91 -25.94 11.74
C LEU A 174 29.49 -25.75 11.19
N LEU A 175 28.86 -26.83 10.75
CA LEU A 175 27.49 -26.78 10.23
C LEU A 175 26.50 -26.32 11.30
N PHE A 176 26.65 -26.82 12.53
CA PHE A 176 25.86 -26.37 13.67
C PHE A 176 26.07 -24.88 13.98
N ALA A 177 27.31 -24.39 13.96
CA ALA A 177 27.61 -22.99 14.15
C ALA A 177 26.96 -22.11 13.07
N ILE A 178 26.96 -22.54 11.81
CA ILE A 178 26.25 -21.85 10.72
C ILE A 178 24.75 -21.75 11.03
N PHE A 179 24.10 -22.83 11.48
CA PHE A 179 22.69 -22.80 11.87
C PHE A 179 22.41 -21.83 13.01
N VAL A 180 23.26 -21.80 14.05
CA VAL A 180 23.12 -20.86 15.16
C VAL A 180 23.23 -19.42 14.66
N ILE A 181 24.20 -19.12 13.80
CA ILE A 181 24.35 -17.79 13.19
C ILE A 181 23.09 -17.42 12.42
N HIS A 182 22.59 -18.30 11.54
CA HIS A 182 21.38 -18.03 10.74
C HIS A 182 20.13 -17.83 11.60
N ALA A 183 20.04 -18.52 12.74
CA ALA A 183 18.96 -18.31 13.70
C ALA A 183 19.02 -16.91 14.33
N VAL A 184 20.21 -16.47 14.74
CA VAL A 184 20.42 -15.10 15.27
C VAL A 184 20.10 -14.05 14.21
N GLU A 185 20.58 -14.24 12.98
CA GLU A 185 20.28 -13.32 11.87
C GLU A 185 18.77 -13.25 11.59
N SER A 186 18.07 -14.38 11.68
CA SER A 186 16.63 -14.43 11.49
C SER A 186 15.86 -13.66 12.58
N LEU A 187 16.35 -13.64 13.82
CA LEU A 187 15.81 -12.77 14.87
C LEU A 187 16.02 -11.29 14.54
N VAL A 188 17.16 -10.93 13.95
CA VAL A 188 17.41 -9.55 13.48
C VAL A 188 16.42 -9.16 12.39
N ILE A 189 16.12 -10.05 11.44
CA ILE A 189 15.10 -9.82 10.40
C ILE A 189 13.72 -9.57 11.02
N LEU A 190 13.33 -10.36 12.02
CA LEU A 190 12.07 -10.17 12.74
C LEU A 190 12.03 -8.80 13.42
N GLY A 191 13.09 -8.43 14.14
CA GLY A 191 13.21 -7.13 14.82
C GLY A 191 13.12 -5.95 13.85
N LEU A 192 13.85 -6.02 12.73
CA LEU A 192 13.79 -5.01 11.67
C LEU A 192 12.40 -4.94 11.02
N GLY A 193 11.76 -6.10 10.85
CA GLY A 193 10.41 -6.21 10.31
C GLY A 193 9.36 -5.53 11.18
N VAL A 194 9.43 -5.72 12.51
CA VAL A 194 8.55 -5.04 13.46
C VAL A 194 8.85 -3.54 13.49
N TRP A 195 10.13 -3.16 13.61
CA TRP A 195 10.54 -1.76 13.70
C TRP A 195 10.14 -0.92 12.48
N ALA A 196 10.22 -1.50 11.28
CA ALA A 196 9.84 -0.84 10.03
C ALA A 196 8.40 -1.13 9.58
N GLU A 197 7.57 -1.73 10.43
CA GLU A 197 6.16 -2.07 10.13
C GLU A 197 5.99 -2.80 8.79
N LEU A 198 6.88 -3.77 8.52
CA LEU A 198 6.80 -4.60 7.32
C LEU A 198 5.64 -5.60 7.43
N SER A 199 5.02 -5.92 6.29
CA SER A 199 3.97 -6.93 6.27
C SER A 199 4.52 -8.31 6.64
N ILE A 200 3.71 -9.12 7.34
CA ILE A 200 4.07 -10.48 7.77
C ILE A 200 4.60 -11.33 6.61
N SER A 201 3.99 -11.19 5.42
CA SER A 201 4.46 -11.90 4.21
C SER A 201 5.89 -11.52 3.83
N LYS A 202 6.29 -10.24 3.92
CA LYS A 202 7.65 -9.79 3.61
C LYS A 202 8.64 -10.31 4.65
N VAL A 203 8.28 -10.19 5.93
CA VAL A 203 9.10 -10.70 7.05
C VAL A 203 9.34 -12.20 6.90
N PHE A 204 8.30 -12.98 6.58
CA PHE A 204 8.41 -14.42 6.39
C PHE A 204 9.31 -14.81 5.19
N LYS A 205 9.22 -14.08 4.07
CA LYS A 205 10.09 -14.31 2.91
C LYS A 205 11.56 -14.08 3.24
N TRP A 206 11.87 -12.98 3.93
CA TRP A 206 13.23 -12.67 4.33
C TRP A 206 13.76 -13.65 5.38
N TYR A 207 12.92 -14.08 6.33
CA TYR A 207 13.25 -15.13 7.29
C TYR A 207 13.72 -16.43 6.62
N ILE A 208 12.99 -16.89 5.58
CA ILE A 208 13.38 -18.07 4.80
C ILE A 208 14.70 -17.84 4.07
N LEU A 209 14.85 -16.69 3.41
CA LEU A 209 16.08 -16.38 2.68
C LEU A 209 17.30 -16.32 3.59
N THR A 210 17.18 -15.77 4.79
CA THR A 210 18.26 -15.73 5.78
C THR A 210 18.68 -17.13 6.22
N HIS A 211 17.77 -18.09 6.31
CA HIS A 211 18.18 -19.48 6.58
C HIS A 211 19.00 -20.11 5.45
N VAL A 212 18.77 -19.71 4.20
CA VAL A 212 19.46 -20.28 3.03
C VAL A 212 20.78 -19.57 2.74
N PHE A 213 20.80 -18.24 2.88
CA PHE A 213 21.89 -17.38 2.42
C PHE A 213 22.57 -16.57 3.55
N GLY A 214 22.05 -16.63 4.78
CA GLY A 214 22.66 -15.99 5.94
C GLY A 214 22.84 -14.47 5.83
N VAL A 215 24.00 -13.99 6.29
CA VAL A 215 24.40 -12.57 6.31
C VAL A 215 24.23 -11.85 4.97
N PHE A 216 24.34 -12.55 3.84
CA PHE A 216 24.25 -11.95 2.50
C PHE A 216 22.89 -11.30 2.22
N VAL A 217 21.88 -11.65 3.03
CA VAL A 217 20.52 -11.14 2.91
C VAL A 217 20.25 -9.94 3.84
N LEU A 218 21.07 -9.75 4.87
CA LEU A 218 20.84 -8.71 5.89
C LEU A 218 20.98 -7.29 5.35
N GLY A 219 21.96 -7.02 4.49
CA GLY A 219 22.18 -5.68 3.92
C GLY A 219 20.94 -5.15 3.17
N PRO A 220 20.40 -5.90 2.20
CA PRO A 220 19.17 -5.55 1.51
C PRO A 220 17.97 -5.36 2.45
N VAL A 221 17.83 -6.21 3.48
CA VAL A 221 16.73 -6.09 4.46
C VAL A 221 16.86 -4.85 5.30
N PHE A 222 18.07 -4.54 5.79
CA PHE A 222 18.34 -3.35 6.57
C PHE A 222 18.03 -2.09 5.76
N GLN A 223 18.47 -2.05 4.49
CA GLN A 223 18.19 -0.93 3.60
C GLN A 223 16.67 -0.75 3.39
N LEU A 224 15.95 -1.84 3.15
CA LEU A 224 14.48 -1.82 3.03
C LEU A 224 13.81 -1.32 4.31
N ALA A 225 14.22 -1.83 5.46
CA ALA A 225 13.65 -1.45 6.76
C ALA A 225 13.91 0.04 7.06
N TYR A 226 15.13 0.52 6.81
CA TYR A 226 15.50 1.91 6.99
C TYR A 226 14.72 2.85 6.07
N ASP A 227 14.65 2.53 4.77
CA ASP A 227 13.90 3.32 3.80
C ASP A 227 12.41 3.40 4.18
N ARG A 228 11.83 2.26 4.59
CA ARG A 228 10.44 2.21 5.03
C ARG A 228 10.19 3.04 6.29
N ARG A 229 11.09 2.97 7.28
CA ARG A 229 10.96 3.76 8.51
C ARG A 229 11.03 5.26 8.20
N LYS A 230 11.98 5.67 7.37
CA LYS A 230 12.12 7.07 6.92
C LYS A 230 10.85 7.60 6.25
N ASP A 231 10.20 6.78 5.43
CA ASP A 231 8.94 7.15 4.76
C ASP A 231 7.75 7.24 5.72
N LEU A 232 7.75 6.48 6.82
CA LEU A 232 6.72 6.56 7.86
C LEU A 232 6.90 7.85 8.67
N ASP A 233 8.13 8.12 9.12
CA ASP A 233 8.43 9.32 9.92
C ASP A 233 8.13 10.60 9.10
N ALA A 234 8.43 10.62 7.79
CA ALA A 234 8.12 11.75 6.91
C ALA A 234 6.61 12.00 6.71
N LYS A 235 5.75 11.00 6.95
CA LYS A 235 4.29 11.17 6.88
C LYS A 235 3.71 11.71 8.18
N ASP A 236 4.34 11.40 9.30
CA ASP A 236 3.92 11.90 10.61
C ASP A 236 4.26 13.39 10.78
N ASP A 237 5.31 13.88 10.12
CA ASP A 237 5.70 15.30 10.09
C ASP A 237 4.77 16.22 9.26
N ILE A 238 3.80 15.67 8.54
CA ILE A 238 2.84 16.43 7.69
C ILE A 238 1.53 16.74 8.45
N LYS A 239 1.42 16.33 9.73
CA LYS A 239 0.27 16.66 10.60
C LYS A 239 0.47 17.98 11.35
#